data_AF-A0A927BLS2-F1
#
_entry.id   AF-A0A927BLS2-F1
#
_cell.length_a   1.000
_cell.length_b   1.000
_cell.length_c   1.000
_cell.angle_alpha   90.00
_cell.angle_beta   90.00
_cell.angle_gamma   90.00
#
_symmetry.space_group_name_H-M   'P 1'
#
loop_
_entity.id
_entity.type
_entity.pdbx_description
1 polymer ?
#
loop_
_entity_poly.entity_id
_entity_poly.type
_entity_poly.pdbx_seq_one_letter_code
_entity_poly.pdbx_strand_id
1 'polypeptide(L)'
;MRKLESGSDREELRADGTTAAVIDASFTVEPGQIFVVMGLSGSGKSTLLRMLNGLLEPTAGRVLFDGQDLTALSPRELRDVRSTKISMVFQHFALFPHRSVLENAAYGLEVQGVSREEREVRAAEALRLTGLEGWERSWPDELSGGMQQRVGLARALATDADLLLMDESFSALDPLIRRDMQDQLLELQKRLKKTIVFITHDLNEAMRLGDRIAVMRDGEIVQLGTAEDILVTPANDYVASFTQDVDRSRVLTASAIMAEPHTVMGTRAADGTELRTPQDVLAAAPAAVEESTPIIDLFTPCAQSANPVAVTDAKGKLVGVVPGSRLLAVLGEPMTPAETPRDAGPATADTKKVAGV
;
A
#
# COMPACT_ATOMS: atom_id res chain seq x y z
N MET A 1 20.16 -10.74 17.39
CA MET A 1 21.30 -11.04 16.50
C MET A 1 21.60 -12.52 16.58
N ARG A 2 22.65 -12.99 17.27
CA ARG A 2 23.02 -14.43 17.29
C ARG A 2 21.86 -15.42 17.54
N LYS A 3 20.93 -15.14 18.46
CA LYS A 3 19.74 -15.99 18.69
C LYS A 3 18.73 -15.98 17.53
N LEU A 4 18.46 -14.81 16.95
CA LEU A 4 17.62 -14.69 15.75
C LEU A 4 18.27 -15.40 14.55
N GLU A 5 19.59 -15.24 14.39
CA GLU A 5 20.37 -15.92 13.35
C GLU A 5 20.39 -17.45 13.53
N SER A 6 20.26 -17.94 14.76
CA SER A 6 20.12 -19.38 15.05
C SER A 6 18.69 -19.89 14.99
N GLY A 7 17.72 -19.05 14.59
CA GLY A 7 16.32 -19.43 14.38
C GLY A 7 15.40 -19.28 15.59
N SER A 8 15.83 -18.62 16.67
CA SER A 8 14.91 -18.28 17.77
C SER A 8 13.87 -17.28 17.30
N ASP A 9 12.62 -17.50 17.70
CA ASP A 9 11.53 -16.56 17.43
C ASP A 9 11.49 -15.40 18.43
N ARG A 10 10.58 -14.46 18.17
CA ARG A 10 10.39 -13.28 19.02
C ARG A 10 9.89 -13.63 20.43
N GLU A 11 9.12 -14.71 20.59
CA GLU A 11 8.51 -15.08 21.86
C GLU A 11 9.54 -15.66 22.82
N GLU A 12 10.46 -16.50 22.31
CA GLU A 12 11.63 -16.98 23.04
C GLU A 12 12.51 -15.83 23.56
N LEU A 13 12.77 -14.83 22.72
CA LEU A 13 13.55 -13.66 23.13
C LEU A 13 12.83 -12.84 24.21
N ARG A 14 11.50 -12.73 24.09
CA ARG A 14 10.68 -11.98 25.03
C ARG A 14 10.67 -12.64 26.41
N ALA A 15 10.69 -13.97 26.47
CA ALA A 15 10.84 -14.72 27.72
C ALA A 15 12.16 -14.40 28.44
N ASP A 16 13.22 -14.10 27.69
CA ASP A 16 14.52 -13.64 28.20
C ASP A 16 14.57 -12.13 28.51
N GLY A 17 13.43 -11.43 28.44
CA GLY A 17 13.33 -9.98 28.69
C GLY A 17 13.79 -9.11 27.51
N THR A 18 14.03 -9.68 26.33
CA THR A 18 14.48 -8.94 25.13
C THR A 18 13.37 -8.94 24.07
N THR A 19 12.95 -7.76 23.60
CA THR A 19 11.95 -7.69 22.51
C THR A 19 12.61 -7.28 21.21
N ALA A 20 12.65 -8.19 20.23
CA ALA A 20 13.00 -7.85 18.86
C ALA A 20 11.81 -7.14 18.19
N ALA A 21 11.98 -5.86 17.85
CA ALA A 21 10.90 -5.04 17.32
C ALA A 21 10.76 -5.14 15.79
N VAL A 22 11.86 -5.33 15.07
CA VAL A 22 11.92 -5.53 13.63
C VAL A 22 12.94 -6.65 13.38
N ILE A 23 12.56 -7.64 12.58
CA ILE A 23 13.32 -8.86 12.32
C ILE A 23 13.38 -9.04 10.81
N ASP A 24 14.60 -9.05 10.27
CA ASP A 24 14.92 -9.32 8.85
C ASP A 24 14.01 -8.63 7.81
N ALA A 25 13.63 -7.38 8.08
CA ALA A 25 12.75 -6.62 7.19
C ALA A 25 13.53 -6.04 6.01
N SER A 26 13.24 -6.53 4.79
CA SER A 26 13.86 -6.07 3.54
C SER A 26 12.81 -5.68 2.51
N PHE A 27 12.87 -4.44 2.01
CA PHE A 27 11.99 -3.94 0.95
C PHE A 27 12.58 -2.71 0.26
N THR A 28 12.00 -2.35 -0.88
CA THR A 28 12.33 -1.14 -1.66
C THR A 28 11.04 -0.37 -1.94
N VAL A 29 11.11 0.96 -1.84
CA VAL A 29 9.99 1.86 -2.13
C VAL A 29 10.38 2.71 -3.35
N GLU A 30 9.56 2.67 -4.39
CA GLU A 30 9.84 3.40 -5.62
C GLU A 30 9.46 4.90 -5.50
N PRO A 31 10.14 5.81 -6.24
CA PRO A 31 9.78 7.22 -6.26
C PRO A 31 8.32 7.47 -6.64
N GLY A 32 7.65 8.35 -5.89
CA GLY A 32 6.24 8.70 -6.12
C GLY A 32 5.25 7.62 -5.69
N GLN A 33 5.70 6.52 -5.10
CA GLN A 33 4.84 5.45 -4.60
C GLN A 33 4.24 5.77 -3.23
N ILE A 34 3.00 5.35 -3.00
CA ILE A 34 2.43 5.18 -1.65
C ILE A 34 2.69 3.74 -1.21
N PHE A 35 3.66 3.58 -0.31
CA PHE A 35 4.00 2.30 0.31
C PHE A 35 3.37 2.20 1.68
N VAL A 36 2.47 1.26 1.86
CA VAL A 36 1.76 1.06 3.12
C VAL A 36 2.44 -0.04 3.93
N VAL A 37 2.70 0.22 5.20
CA VAL A 37 3.10 -0.80 6.19
C VAL A 37 1.93 -1.03 7.12
N MET A 38 1.38 -2.24 7.10
CA MET A 38 0.21 -2.60 7.89
C MET A 38 0.49 -3.73 8.87
N GLY A 39 -0.39 -3.90 9.85
CA GLY A 39 -0.31 -4.97 10.84
C GLY A 39 -0.84 -4.55 12.20
N LEU A 40 -1.00 -5.50 13.12
CA LEU A 40 -1.52 -5.24 14.45
C LEU A 40 -0.63 -4.32 15.29
N SER A 41 -1.20 -3.81 16.38
CA SER A 41 -0.40 -3.15 17.41
C SER A 41 0.71 -4.08 17.92
N GLY A 42 1.92 -3.55 18.05
CA GLY A 42 3.09 -4.32 18.49
C GLY A 42 3.82 -5.11 17.40
N SER A 43 3.38 -5.08 16.14
CA SER A 43 4.06 -5.79 15.04
C SER A 43 5.38 -5.18 14.56
N GLY A 44 5.77 -4.00 15.05
CA GLY A 44 7.05 -3.35 14.73
C GLY A 44 6.97 -2.14 13.79
N LYS A 45 5.79 -1.81 13.26
CA LYS A 45 5.58 -0.76 12.22
C LYS A 45 6.19 0.59 12.59
N SER A 46 5.80 1.19 13.71
CA SER A 46 6.30 2.52 14.09
C SER A 46 7.79 2.50 14.42
N THR A 47 8.33 1.36 14.87
CA THR A 47 9.78 1.19 15.04
C THR A 47 10.47 1.19 13.69
N LEU A 48 9.95 0.47 12.70
CA LEU A 48 10.45 0.48 11.32
C LEU A 48 10.45 1.90 10.73
N LEU A 49 9.36 2.66 10.87
CA LEU A 49 9.29 4.05 10.37
C LEU A 49 10.33 4.95 11.02
N ARG A 50 10.56 4.79 12.32
CA ARG A 50 11.59 5.54 13.05
C ARG A 50 13.00 5.15 12.61
N MET A 51 13.24 3.90 12.22
CA MET A 51 14.49 3.48 11.59
C MET A 51 14.66 4.12 10.20
N LEU A 52 13.59 4.16 9.38
CA LEU A 52 13.62 4.85 8.09
C LEU A 52 13.96 6.34 8.21
N ASN A 53 13.45 7.00 9.26
CA ASN A 53 13.76 8.40 9.55
C ASN A 53 15.12 8.60 10.24
N GLY A 54 15.83 7.53 10.63
CA GLY A 54 17.06 7.64 11.45
C GLY A 54 16.82 8.20 12.86
N LEU A 55 15.59 8.12 13.39
CA LEU A 55 15.29 8.41 14.80
C LEU A 55 15.68 7.27 15.73
N LEU A 56 15.68 6.04 15.20
CA LEU A 56 16.18 4.85 15.87
C LEU A 56 17.25 4.21 14.99
N GLU A 57 18.41 3.92 15.58
CA GLU A 57 19.48 3.20 14.88
C GLU A 57 19.11 1.71 14.77
N PRO A 58 19.14 1.12 13.57
CA PRO A 58 18.90 -0.30 13.42
C PRO A 58 20.05 -1.09 14.07
N THR A 59 19.73 -2.19 14.77
CA THR A 59 20.76 -3.07 15.33
C THR A 59 21.62 -3.73 14.25
N ALA A 60 21.07 -3.90 13.06
CA ALA A 60 21.71 -4.48 11.89
C ALA A 60 21.02 -4.04 10.60
N GLY A 61 21.72 -4.17 9.48
CA GLY A 61 21.21 -3.78 8.17
C GLY A 61 21.52 -2.32 7.85
N ARG A 62 20.91 -1.81 6.77
CA ARG A 62 21.15 -0.48 6.23
C ARG A 62 19.84 0.14 5.76
N VAL A 63 19.77 1.47 5.81
CA VAL A 63 18.68 2.26 5.25
C VAL A 63 19.27 3.13 4.15
N LEU A 64 18.87 2.87 2.91
CA LEU A 64 19.31 3.63 1.75
C LEU A 64 18.21 4.60 1.33
N PHE A 65 18.55 5.88 1.20
CA PHE A 65 17.66 6.92 0.67
C PHE A 65 18.38 7.64 -0.47
N ASP A 66 17.81 7.61 -1.69
CA ASP A 66 18.43 8.17 -2.89
C ASP A 66 19.89 7.69 -3.10
N GLY A 67 20.14 6.40 -2.82
CA GLY A 67 21.46 5.77 -2.89
C GLY A 67 22.40 6.09 -1.71
N GLN A 68 22.03 7.01 -0.81
CA GLN A 68 22.81 7.37 0.39
C GLN A 68 22.47 6.46 1.57
N ASP A 69 23.50 5.88 2.20
CA ASP A 69 23.34 5.07 3.41
C ASP A 69 23.17 5.95 4.65
N LEU A 70 21.93 6.07 5.12
CA LEU A 70 21.57 6.90 6.28
C LEU A 70 22.19 6.39 7.58
N THR A 71 22.50 5.10 7.67
CA THR A 71 23.09 4.49 8.88
C THR A 71 24.56 4.82 9.07
N ALA A 72 25.23 5.24 7.99
CA ALA A 72 26.63 5.62 8.01
C ALA A 72 26.86 7.14 8.21
N LEU A 73 25.78 7.94 8.23
CA LEU A 73 25.87 9.39 8.34
C LEU A 73 26.21 9.85 9.76
N SER A 74 26.99 10.92 9.84
CA SER A 74 27.17 11.61 11.12
C SER A 74 25.84 12.22 11.60
N PRO A 75 25.68 12.48 12.91
CA PRO A 75 24.47 13.12 13.43
C PRO A 75 24.13 14.47 12.78
N ARG A 76 25.13 15.18 12.24
CA ARG A 76 24.92 16.45 11.54
C ARG A 76 24.34 16.21 10.13
N GLU A 77 24.96 15.33 9.35
CA GLU A 77 24.49 15.00 8.00
C GLU A 77 23.07 14.40 8.05
N LEU A 78 22.78 13.54 9.03
CA LEU A 78 21.44 12.99 9.22
C LEU A 78 20.40 14.06 9.61
N ARG A 79 20.80 15.12 10.31
CA ARG A 79 19.90 16.27 10.55
C ARG A 79 19.63 17.05 9.27
N ASP A 80 20.64 17.23 8.43
CA ASP A 80 20.50 17.96 7.16
C ASP A 80 19.60 17.19 6.16
N VAL A 81 19.75 15.86 6.08
CA VAL A 81 18.84 15.00 5.30
C VAL A 81 17.41 15.11 5.83
N ARG A 82 17.20 14.98 7.15
CA ARG A 82 15.87 15.09 7.74
C ARG A 82 15.24 16.47 7.60
N SER A 83 16.02 17.53 7.62
CA SER A 83 15.45 18.87 7.50
C SER A 83 15.01 19.17 6.08
N THR A 84 15.63 18.57 5.06
CA THR A 84 15.43 18.94 3.64
C THR A 84 14.75 17.87 2.78
N LYS A 85 14.88 16.59 3.13
CA LYS A 85 14.48 15.46 2.26
C LYS A 85 13.37 14.59 2.83
N ILE A 86 13.22 14.55 4.16
CA ILE A 86 12.27 13.65 4.84
C ILE A 86 11.34 14.47 5.73
N SER A 87 10.04 14.32 5.55
CA SER A 87 9.03 14.88 6.43
C SER A 87 8.28 13.79 7.17
N MET A 88 7.83 14.09 8.39
CA MET A 88 7.09 13.14 9.23
C MET A 88 5.76 13.73 9.71
N VAL A 89 4.70 12.93 9.60
CA VAL A 89 3.37 13.19 10.13
C VAL A 89 3.07 12.16 11.21
N PHE A 90 2.82 12.62 12.42
CA PHE A 90 2.64 11.78 13.60
C PHE A 90 1.16 11.40 13.82
N GLN A 91 0.95 10.33 14.59
CA GLN A 91 -0.37 9.85 15.02
C GLN A 91 -1.13 10.89 15.86
N HIS A 92 -0.43 11.50 16.82
CA HIS A 92 -0.92 12.69 17.51
C HIS A 92 -0.38 13.91 16.78
N PHE A 93 -1.23 14.90 16.54
CA PHE A 93 -0.98 16.06 15.67
C PHE A 93 0.39 16.74 15.89
N ALA A 94 0.95 16.63 17.11
CA ALA A 94 2.27 17.09 17.49
C ALA A 94 2.48 18.57 17.10
N LEU A 95 1.41 19.36 17.21
CA LEU A 95 1.43 20.79 17.00
C LEU A 95 1.96 21.46 18.26
N PHE A 96 2.72 22.53 18.07
CA PHE A 96 3.19 23.38 19.14
C PHE A 96 2.01 24.26 19.61
N PRO A 97 1.52 24.12 20.85
CA PRO A 97 0.34 24.84 21.32
C PRO A 97 0.60 26.34 21.51
N HIS A 98 1.87 26.72 21.63
CA HIS A 98 2.33 28.10 21.81
C HIS A 98 2.71 28.75 20.47
N ARG A 99 2.31 28.17 19.33
CA ARG A 99 2.53 28.71 17.99
C ARG A 99 1.21 28.72 17.23
N SER A 100 1.01 29.70 16.36
CA SER A 100 -0.14 29.75 15.47
C SER A 100 -0.09 28.61 14.44
N VAL A 101 -1.18 28.42 13.70
CA VAL A 101 -1.27 27.48 12.58
C VAL A 101 -0.20 27.75 11.53
N LEU A 102 0.01 29.01 11.15
CA LEU A 102 1.04 29.41 10.20
C LEU A 102 2.45 29.11 10.72
N GLU A 103 2.71 29.41 12.00
CA GLU A 103 4.01 29.16 12.62
C GLU A 103 4.30 27.66 12.78
N ASN A 104 3.27 26.85 13.03
CA ASN A 104 3.39 25.40 13.02
C ASN A 104 3.75 24.89 11.62
N ALA A 105 3.05 25.35 10.58
CA ALA A 105 3.33 24.97 9.20
C ALA A 105 4.73 25.44 8.74
N ALA A 106 5.18 26.62 9.17
CA ALA A 106 6.47 27.20 8.81
C ALA A 106 7.67 26.62 9.59
N TYR A 107 7.44 25.83 10.64
CA TYR A 107 8.50 25.42 11.57
C TYR A 107 9.66 24.69 10.89
N GLY A 108 9.39 23.77 9.95
CA GLY A 108 10.45 23.06 9.23
C GLY A 108 11.37 24.00 8.44
N LEU A 109 10.80 25.03 7.83
CA LEU A 109 11.53 26.06 7.09
C LEU A 109 12.34 26.98 8.01
N GLU A 110 11.84 27.29 9.21
CA GLU A 110 12.58 27.98 10.26
C GLU A 110 13.85 27.21 10.64
N VAL A 111 13.74 25.89 10.82
CA VAL A 111 14.87 25.01 11.13
C VAL A 111 15.88 24.94 9.98
N GLN A 112 15.42 25.01 8.72
CA GLN A 112 16.29 25.11 7.54
C GLN A 112 16.99 26.48 7.41
N GLY A 113 16.62 27.48 8.21
CA GLY A 113 17.17 28.83 8.12
C GLY A 113 16.57 29.70 7.01
N VAL A 114 15.41 29.32 6.46
CA VAL A 114 14.69 30.10 5.46
C VAL A 114 14.20 31.43 6.06
N SER A 115 14.27 32.49 5.27
CA SER A 115 13.86 33.83 5.70
C SER A 115 12.40 33.84 6.17
N ARG A 116 12.07 34.75 7.11
CA ARG A 116 10.71 34.83 7.66
C ARG A 116 9.65 35.09 6.59
N GLU A 117 9.95 35.98 5.65
CA GLU A 117 9.04 36.33 4.56
C GLU A 117 8.77 35.12 3.66
N GLU A 118 9.82 34.43 3.22
CA GLU A 118 9.70 33.26 2.35
C GLU A 118 9.00 32.09 3.05
N ARG A 119 9.33 31.81 4.32
CA ARG A 119 8.71 30.69 5.04
C ARG A 119 7.23 30.91 5.32
N GLU A 120 6.80 32.15 5.57
CA GLU A 120 5.39 32.47 5.78
C GLU A 120 4.60 32.30 4.47
N VAL A 121 5.16 32.71 3.32
CA VAL A 121 4.54 32.48 2.00
C VAL A 121 4.38 30.99 1.70
N ARG A 122 5.45 30.20 1.87
CA ARG A 122 5.41 28.74 1.63
C ARG A 122 4.46 28.01 2.57
N ALA A 123 4.45 28.39 3.84
CA ALA A 123 3.54 27.82 4.83
C ALA A 123 2.08 28.15 4.53
N ALA A 124 1.77 29.38 4.12
CA ALA A 124 0.42 29.77 3.71
C ALA A 124 -0.06 28.97 2.48
N GLU A 125 0.81 28.79 1.48
CA GLU A 125 0.49 27.96 0.31
C GLU A 125 0.22 26.50 0.71
N ALA A 126 1.05 25.93 1.59
CA ALA A 126 0.82 24.57 2.11
C ALA A 126 -0.51 24.45 2.87
N LEU A 127 -0.85 25.44 3.69
CA LEU A 127 -2.14 25.49 4.39
C LEU A 127 -3.31 25.55 3.41
N ARG A 128 -3.21 26.37 2.35
CA ARG A 128 -4.20 26.45 1.28
C ARG A 128 -4.39 25.11 0.58
N LEU A 129 -3.31 24.39 0.25
CA LEU A 129 -3.37 23.04 -0.34
C LEU A 129 -4.08 22.03 0.56
N THR A 130 -3.97 22.18 1.87
CA THR A 130 -4.68 21.33 2.85
C THR A 130 -6.10 21.81 3.17
N GLY A 131 -6.55 22.92 2.59
CA GLY A 131 -7.88 23.49 2.82
C GLY A 131 -8.02 24.22 4.16
N LEU A 132 -6.95 24.88 4.61
CA LEU A 132 -6.92 25.69 5.84
C LEU A 132 -6.70 27.20 5.56
N GLU A 133 -7.03 27.65 4.35
CA GLU A 133 -7.00 29.07 4.00
C GLU A 133 -7.90 29.88 4.96
N GLY A 134 -7.37 30.98 5.51
CA GLY A 134 -8.05 31.83 6.48
C GLY A 134 -7.87 31.44 7.96
N TRP A 135 -7.23 30.30 8.24
CA TRP A 135 -6.96 29.81 9.61
C TRP A 135 -5.52 30.08 10.08
N GLU A 136 -4.73 30.82 9.31
CA GLU A 136 -3.29 31.01 9.51
C GLU A 136 -2.95 31.56 10.91
N ARG A 137 -3.83 32.42 11.44
CA ARG A 137 -3.66 33.12 12.72
C ARG A 137 -4.28 32.39 13.91
N SER A 138 -5.00 31.31 13.67
CA SER A 138 -5.63 30.53 14.74
C SER A 138 -4.59 29.73 15.52
N TRP A 139 -4.99 29.29 16.71
CA TRP A 139 -4.22 28.44 17.60
C TRP A 139 -4.70 26.99 17.51
N PRO A 140 -3.83 25.98 17.79
CA PRO A 140 -4.21 24.58 17.66
C PRO A 140 -5.45 24.15 18.46
N ASP A 141 -5.71 24.76 19.62
CA ASP A 141 -6.86 24.50 20.48
C ASP A 141 -8.18 25.08 19.94
N GLU A 142 -8.12 26.00 18.97
CA GLU A 142 -9.27 26.53 18.24
C GLU A 142 -9.70 25.62 17.08
N LEU A 143 -8.91 24.58 16.77
CA LEU A 143 -9.11 23.69 15.63
C LEU A 143 -9.74 22.36 16.01
N SER A 144 -10.59 21.82 15.14
CA SER A 144 -11.02 20.42 15.21
C SER A 144 -9.84 19.46 14.99
N GLY A 145 -9.96 18.19 15.43
CA GLY A 145 -8.89 17.20 15.24
C GLY A 145 -8.49 17.00 13.77
N GLY A 146 -9.47 17.01 12.85
CA GLY A 146 -9.20 16.95 11.41
C GLY A 146 -8.41 18.15 10.90
N MET A 147 -8.72 19.35 11.39
CA MET A 147 -7.98 20.57 11.04
C MET A 147 -6.56 20.52 11.62
N GLN A 148 -6.38 20.06 12.86
CA GLN A 148 -5.04 19.88 13.45
C GLN A 148 -4.20 18.90 12.62
N GLN A 149 -4.80 17.81 12.10
CA GLN A 149 -4.11 16.89 11.20
C GLN A 149 -3.69 17.56 9.89
N ARG A 150 -4.56 18.40 9.32
CA ARG A 150 -4.26 19.19 8.11
C ARG A 150 -3.11 20.16 8.34
N VAL A 151 -3.00 20.77 9.53
CA VAL A 151 -1.82 21.58 9.89
C VAL A 151 -0.55 20.73 9.93
N GLY A 152 -0.62 19.52 10.52
CA GLY A 152 0.50 18.59 10.53
C GLY A 152 0.96 18.17 9.13
N LEU A 153 0.01 17.94 8.22
CA LEU A 153 0.28 17.67 6.81
C LEU A 153 0.85 18.90 6.09
N ALA A 154 0.29 20.08 6.30
CA ALA A 154 0.80 21.34 5.74
C ALA A 154 2.24 21.61 6.19
N ARG A 155 2.58 21.32 7.45
CA ARG A 155 3.95 21.42 7.97
C ARG A 155 4.92 20.50 7.23
N ALA A 156 4.50 19.27 6.93
CA ALA A 156 5.30 18.35 6.12
C ALA A 156 5.49 18.89 4.69
N LEU A 157 4.40 19.32 4.05
CA LEU A 157 4.40 19.80 2.66
C LEU A 157 5.17 21.11 2.48
N ALA A 158 5.15 22.02 3.45
CA ALA A 158 5.82 23.32 3.36
C ALA A 158 7.34 23.19 3.11
N THR A 159 7.96 22.14 3.66
CA THR A 159 9.40 21.85 3.49
C THR A 159 9.77 21.36 2.10
N ASP A 160 8.80 20.98 1.27
CA ASP A 160 8.97 20.36 -0.05
C ASP A 160 9.83 19.07 -0.03
N ALA A 161 9.82 18.35 1.10
CA ALA A 161 10.52 17.07 1.25
C ALA A 161 10.12 16.04 0.17
N ASP A 162 11.05 15.17 -0.21
CA ASP A 162 10.86 14.14 -1.24
C ASP A 162 10.11 12.91 -0.69
N LEU A 163 10.31 12.61 0.60
CA LEU A 163 9.69 11.50 1.32
C LEU A 163 8.80 11.99 2.47
N LEU A 164 7.55 11.52 2.50
CA LEU A 164 6.63 11.71 3.61
C LEU A 164 6.45 10.39 4.38
N LEU A 165 6.79 10.41 5.66
CA LEU A 165 6.58 9.31 6.60
C LEU A 165 5.34 9.60 7.45
N MET A 166 4.37 8.69 7.48
CA MET A 166 3.10 8.88 8.18
C MET A 166 2.85 7.73 9.16
N ASP A 167 2.76 8.03 10.46
CA ASP A 167 2.58 7.03 11.53
C ASP A 167 1.13 7.05 12.05
N GLU A 168 0.27 6.14 11.57
CA GLU A 168 -1.15 6.01 11.97
C GLU A 168 -1.93 7.34 12.00
N SER A 169 -1.61 8.23 11.06
CA SER A 169 -2.02 9.65 11.06
C SER A 169 -3.52 9.89 10.92
N PHE A 170 -4.31 8.87 10.54
CA PHE A 170 -5.76 8.98 10.39
C PHE A 170 -6.56 8.19 11.43
N SER A 171 -5.87 7.42 12.28
CA SER A 171 -6.50 6.51 13.25
C SER A 171 -7.39 7.23 14.28
N ALA A 172 -7.01 8.44 14.69
CA ALA A 172 -7.72 9.23 15.68
C ALA A 172 -8.91 10.05 15.11
N LEU A 173 -9.15 9.97 13.79
CA LEU A 173 -10.18 10.75 13.11
C LEU A 173 -11.49 9.96 12.99
N ASP A 174 -12.62 10.67 13.03
CA ASP A 174 -13.92 10.08 12.69
C ASP A 174 -13.97 9.61 11.23
N PRO A 175 -14.87 8.68 10.88
CA PRO A 175 -14.87 8.07 9.54
C PRO A 175 -15.05 9.05 8.37
N LEU A 176 -15.79 10.15 8.55
CA LEU A 176 -16.03 11.11 7.47
C LEU A 176 -14.78 11.97 7.23
N ILE A 177 -14.22 12.55 8.29
CA ILE A 177 -12.98 13.33 8.21
C ILE A 177 -11.83 12.46 7.72
N ARG A 178 -11.73 11.21 8.20
CA ARG A 178 -10.74 10.23 7.72
C ARG A 178 -10.83 10.06 6.22
N ARG A 179 -12.03 9.85 5.67
CA ARG A 179 -12.25 9.68 4.23
C ARG A 179 -11.80 10.92 3.45
N ASP A 180 -12.18 12.11 3.92
CA ASP A 180 -11.79 13.37 3.29
C ASP A 180 -10.26 13.57 3.30
N MET A 181 -9.60 13.24 4.40
CA MET A 181 -8.14 13.32 4.53
C MET A 181 -7.42 12.35 3.57
N GLN A 182 -7.96 11.15 3.40
CA GLN A 182 -7.42 10.17 2.46
C GLN A 182 -7.55 10.65 1.01
N ASP A 183 -8.71 11.23 0.64
CA ASP A 183 -8.91 11.81 -0.69
C ASP A 183 -7.94 12.96 -0.97
N GLN A 184 -7.72 13.83 0.03
CA GLN A 184 -6.71 14.88 -0.05
C GLN A 184 -5.29 14.32 -0.22
N LEU A 185 -4.93 13.27 0.51
CA LEU A 185 -3.60 12.64 0.37
C LEU A 185 -3.39 12.09 -1.05
N LEU A 186 -4.39 11.42 -1.62
CA LEU A 186 -4.36 10.90 -2.98
C LEU A 186 -4.25 12.02 -4.02
N GLU A 187 -4.98 13.13 -3.84
CA GLU A 187 -4.89 14.29 -4.73
C GLU A 187 -3.50 14.94 -4.67
N LEU A 188 -2.96 15.11 -3.46
CA LEU A 188 -1.62 15.64 -3.24
C LEU A 188 -0.54 14.74 -3.86
N GLN A 189 -0.63 13.42 -3.68
CA GLN A 189 0.29 12.49 -4.31
C GLN A 189 0.19 12.55 -5.83
N LYS A 190 -1.02 12.64 -6.40
CA LYS A 190 -1.19 12.76 -7.86
C LYS A 190 -0.56 14.03 -8.41
N ARG A 191 -0.68 15.14 -7.69
CA ARG A 191 -0.17 16.46 -8.11
C ARG A 191 1.33 16.63 -7.88
N LEU A 192 1.84 16.19 -6.74
CA LEU A 192 3.21 16.46 -6.30
C LEU A 192 4.17 15.28 -6.50
N LYS A 193 3.64 14.08 -6.77
CA LYS A 193 4.41 12.84 -6.99
C LYS A 193 5.46 12.56 -5.91
N LYS A 194 5.14 12.92 -4.65
CA LYS A 194 5.98 12.63 -3.49
C LYS A 194 5.91 11.15 -3.14
N THR A 195 7.01 10.61 -2.63
CA THR A 195 7.04 9.24 -2.09
C THR A 195 6.45 9.26 -0.68
N ILE A 196 5.54 8.33 -0.40
CA ILE A 196 4.84 8.27 0.89
C ILE A 196 5.03 6.89 1.49
N VAL A 197 5.52 6.82 2.73
CA VAL A 197 5.47 5.60 3.54
C VAL A 197 4.42 5.80 4.63
N PHE A 198 3.34 5.02 4.54
CA PHE A 198 2.15 5.19 5.36
C PHE A 198 1.94 3.97 6.27
N ILE A 199 1.83 4.20 7.58
CA ILE A 199 1.52 3.15 8.55
C ILE A 199 0.05 3.21 8.91
N THR A 200 -0.59 2.05 8.87
CA THR A 200 -1.95 1.88 9.39
C THR A 200 -2.13 0.50 10.01
N HIS A 201 -3.18 0.36 10.82
CA HIS A 201 -3.70 -0.94 11.25
C HIS A 201 -5.03 -1.29 10.55
N ASP A 202 -5.59 -0.36 9.76
CA ASP A 202 -6.86 -0.52 9.05
C ASP A 202 -6.58 -0.96 7.61
N LEU A 203 -7.11 -2.13 7.26
CA LEU A 203 -6.91 -2.72 5.94
C LEU A 203 -7.62 -1.95 4.84
N ASN A 204 -8.78 -1.35 5.11
CA ASN A 204 -9.47 -0.55 4.10
C ASN A 204 -8.65 0.69 3.71
N GLU A 205 -7.91 1.27 4.67
CA GLU A 205 -6.97 2.36 4.37
C GLU A 205 -5.82 1.88 3.51
N ALA A 206 -5.23 0.73 3.86
CA ALA A 206 -4.12 0.15 3.11
C ALA A 206 -4.51 -0.14 1.66
N MET A 207 -5.69 -0.72 1.45
CA MET A 207 -6.22 -1.05 0.13
C MET A 207 -6.59 0.17 -0.69
N ARG A 208 -7.07 1.24 -0.04
CA ARG A 208 -7.47 2.48 -0.73
C ARG A 208 -6.28 3.35 -1.11
N LEU A 209 -5.26 3.41 -0.27
CA LEU A 209 -4.13 4.33 -0.43
C LEU A 209 -2.90 3.69 -1.06
N GLY A 210 -2.65 2.41 -0.78
CA GLY A 210 -1.37 1.78 -1.06
C GLY A 210 -1.24 1.28 -2.49
N ASP A 211 -0.17 1.71 -3.17
CA ASP A 211 0.29 1.07 -4.40
C ASP A 211 0.93 -0.29 -4.09
N ARG A 212 1.67 -0.35 -2.97
CA ARG A 212 2.26 -1.58 -2.42
C ARG A 212 2.06 -1.61 -0.91
N ILE A 213 1.85 -2.82 -0.39
CA ILE A 213 1.52 -3.09 1.00
C ILE A 213 2.54 -4.10 1.53
N ALA A 214 3.16 -3.77 2.67
CA ALA A 214 3.91 -4.70 3.49
C ALA A 214 3.08 -5.05 4.73
N VAL A 215 2.72 -6.32 4.87
CA VAL A 215 2.02 -6.85 6.04
C VAL A 215 3.07 -7.28 7.04
N MET A 216 3.04 -6.71 8.25
CA MET A 216 3.96 -7.01 9.33
C MET A 216 3.28 -7.78 10.46
N ARG A 217 3.95 -8.82 10.94
CA ARG A 217 3.56 -9.61 12.11
C ARG A 217 4.80 -9.92 12.93
N ASP A 218 4.71 -9.74 14.26
CA ASP A 218 5.76 -10.17 15.19
C ASP A 218 7.18 -9.65 14.85
N GLY A 219 7.27 -8.49 14.20
CA GLY A 219 8.54 -7.84 13.81
C GLY A 219 8.98 -8.16 12.38
N GLU A 220 8.36 -9.13 11.72
CA GLU A 220 8.70 -9.61 10.38
C GLU A 220 7.72 -9.09 9.34
N ILE A 221 8.19 -8.92 8.10
CA ILE A 221 7.31 -8.72 6.94
C ILE A 221 6.86 -10.10 6.47
N VAL A 222 5.58 -10.42 6.67
CA VAL A 222 5.02 -11.73 6.32
C VAL A 222 4.52 -11.80 4.88
N GLN A 223 4.18 -10.66 4.28
CA GLN A 223 3.85 -10.56 2.87
C GLN A 223 4.10 -9.15 2.37
N LEU A 224 4.57 -9.06 1.13
CA LEU A 224 4.70 -7.81 0.40
C LEU A 224 4.05 -7.98 -0.97
N GLY A 225 3.21 -7.04 -1.37
CA GLY A 225 2.47 -7.14 -2.65
C GLY A 225 1.59 -5.93 -2.91
N THR A 226 0.86 -5.95 -4.02
CA THR A 226 -0.23 -5.02 -4.30
C THR A 226 -1.46 -5.33 -3.44
N ALA A 227 -2.42 -4.39 -3.38
CA ALA A 227 -3.71 -4.63 -2.77
C ALA A 227 -4.38 -5.93 -3.27
N GLU A 228 -4.27 -6.19 -4.58
CA GLU A 228 -4.80 -7.39 -5.23
C GLU A 228 -4.09 -8.66 -4.75
N ASP A 229 -2.75 -8.66 -4.71
CA ASP A 229 -1.95 -9.82 -4.25
C ASP A 229 -2.33 -10.23 -2.82
N ILE A 230 -2.52 -9.24 -1.94
CA ILE A 230 -2.88 -9.48 -0.53
C ILE A 230 -4.28 -10.10 -0.43
N LEU A 231 -5.25 -9.66 -1.24
CA LEU A 231 -6.64 -10.12 -1.19
C LEU A 231 -6.87 -11.47 -1.88
N VAL A 232 -6.26 -11.66 -3.05
CA VAL A 232 -6.49 -12.83 -3.90
C VAL A 232 -5.62 -14.00 -3.48
N THR A 233 -4.37 -13.72 -3.09
CA THR A 233 -3.36 -14.72 -2.74
C THR A 233 -2.67 -14.39 -1.41
N PRO A 234 -3.39 -14.46 -0.28
CA PRO A 234 -2.78 -14.26 1.03
C PRO A 234 -1.70 -15.32 1.29
N ALA A 235 -0.54 -14.91 1.78
CA ALA A 235 0.62 -15.78 1.96
C ALA A 235 0.45 -16.83 3.07
N ASN A 236 -0.42 -16.55 4.06
CA ASN A 236 -0.71 -17.45 5.18
C ASN A 236 -2.07 -17.10 5.82
N ASP A 237 -2.51 -17.96 6.74
CA ASP A 237 -3.78 -17.81 7.46
C ASP A 237 -3.90 -16.50 8.23
N TYR A 238 -2.77 -15.97 8.72
CA TYR A 238 -2.75 -14.66 9.36
C TYR A 238 -3.17 -13.59 8.35
N VAL A 239 -2.50 -13.48 7.20
CA VAL A 239 -2.89 -12.49 6.17
C VAL A 239 -4.33 -12.72 5.70
N ALA A 240 -4.72 -13.98 5.46
CA ALA A 240 -6.07 -14.31 5.05
C ALA A 240 -7.12 -13.81 6.06
N SER A 241 -6.86 -13.96 7.36
CA SER A 241 -7.75 -13.46 8.42
C SER A 241 -7.91 -11.94 8.43
N PHE A 242 -6.85 -11.17 8.10
CA PHE A 242 -6.96 -9.70 7.98
C PHE A 242 -7.87 -9.28 6.84
N THR A 243 -7.88 -10.04 5.75
CA THR A 243 -8.61 -9.69 4.51
C THR A 243 -10.10 -10.01 4.54
N GLN A 244 -10.61 -10.67 5.59
CA GLN A 244 -11.99 -11.15 5.65
C GLN A 244 -13.02 -10.03 5.62
N ASP A 245 -12.75 -8.91 6.31
CA ASP A 245 -13.69 -7.80 6.46
C ASP A 245 -13.55 -6.72 5.37
N VAL A 246 -12.76 -6.98 4.32
CA VAL A 246 -12.55 -6.02 3.22
C VAL A 246 -13.64 -6.17 2.19
N ASP A 247 -14.21 -5.02 1.77
CA ASP A 247 -15.08 -4.98 0.61
C ASP A 247 -14.26 -5.17 -0.68
N ARG A 248 -14.07 -6.44 -1.07
CA ARG A 248 -13.36 -6.84 -2.28
C ARG A 248 -13.95 -6.23 -3.55
N SER A 249 -15.24 -5.88 -3.55
CA SER A 249 -15.93 -5.34 -4.73
C SER A 249 -15.37 -3.99 -5.18
N ARG A 250 -14.78 -3.23 -4.25
CA ARG A 250 -14.24 -1.89 -4.48
C ARG A 250 -12.75 -1.85 -4.71
N VAL A 251 -12.04 -2.91 -4.32
CA VAL A 251 -10.57 -2.97 -4.39
C VAL A 251 -10.13 -3.74 -5.63
N LEU A 252 -10.80 -4.84 -5.95
CA LEU A 252 -10.42 -5.68 -7.08
C LEU A 252 -10.87 -5.06 -8.40
N THR A 253 -10.02 -5.21 -9.41
CA THR A 253 -10.26 -4.78 -10.78
C THR A 253 -10.60 -5.98 -11.69
N ALA A 254 -11.04 -5.70 -12.91
CA ALA A 254 -11.29 -6.71 -13.93
C ALA A 254 -10.03 -7.54 -14.21
N SER A 255 -8.84 -6.92 -14.26
CA SER A 255 -7.58 -7.65 -14.45
C SER A 255 -7.26 -8.62 -13.32
N ALA A 256 -7.62 -8.29 -12.07
CA ALA A 256 -7.35 -9.14 -10.91
C ALA A 256 -8.07 -10.49 -10.98
N ILE A 257 -9.24 -10.53 -11.61
CA ILE A 257 -10.13 -11.71 -11.61
C ILE A 257 -10.37 -12.31 -12.99
N MET A 258 -9.80 -11.73 -14.06
CA MET A 258 -10.04 -12.23 -15.41
C MET A 258 -9.41 -13.61 -15.64
N ALA A 259 -10.07 -14.38 -16.49
CA ALA A 259 -9.52 -15.56 -17.11
C ALA A 259 -8.91 -15.18 -18.47
N GLU A 260 -7.94 -15.98 -18.89
CA GLU A 260 -7.37 -15.87 -20.23
C GLU A 260 -8.46 -16.05 -21.31
N PRO A 261 -8.42 -15.31 -22.43
CA PRO A 261 -9.46 -15.36 -23.46
C PRO A 261 -9.72 -16.77 -24.02
N HIS A 262 -8.69 -17.62 -24.05
CA HIS A 262 -8.80 -18.98 -24.58
C HIS A 262 -9.71 -19.88 -23.72
N THR A 263 -9.98 -19.52 -22.46
CA THR A 263 -10.84 -20.32 -21.55
C THR A 263 -12.29 -20.40 -22.00
N VAL A 264 -12.75 -19.47 -22.85
CA VAL A 264 -14.11 -19.44 -23.39
C VAL A 264 -14.17 -19.75 -24.90
N MET A 265 -13.02 -19.97 -25.54
CA MET A 265 -12.95 -20.29 -26.96
C MET A 265 -13.50 -21.71 -27.21
N GLY A 266 -14.25 -21.88 -28.29
CA GLY A 266 -14.94 -23.12 -28.64
C GLY A 266 -16.22 -23.37 -27.84
N THR A 267 -16.60 -22.47 -26.93
CA THR A 267 -17.90 -22.51 -26.25
C THR A 267 -18.97 -21.79 -27.08
N ARG A 268 -20.24 -21.95 -26.69
CA ARG A 268 -21.36 -21.24 -27.32
C ARG A 268 -21.86 -20.12 -26.43
N ALA A 269 -22.07 -18.95 -27.02
CA ALA A 269 -22.77 -17.84 -26.41
C ALA A 269 -24.27 -18.14 -26.24
N ALA A 270 -24.95 -17.32 -25.43
CA ALA A 270 -26.38 -17.45 -25.13
C ALA A 270 -27.29 -17.40 -26.37
N ASP A 271 -26.86 -16.74 -27.45
CA ASP A 271 -27.54 -16.68 -28.74
C ASP A 271 -27.26 -17.89 -29.66
N GLY A 272 -26.42 -18.83 -29.20
CA GLY A 272 -26.00 -20.02 -29.93
C GLY A 272 -24.75 -19.85 -30.79
N THR A 273 -24.17 -18.64 -30.85
CA THR A 273 -22.95 -18.35 -31.61
C THR A 273 -21.74 -19.06 -31.00
N GLU A 274 -20.92 -19.70 -31.85
CA GLU A 274 -19.69 -20.35 -31.40
C GLU A 274 -18.54 -19.34 -31.34
N LEU A 275 -17.88 -19.24 -30.18
CA LEU A 275 -16.82 -18.26 -29.94
C LEU A 275 -15.48 -18.80 -30.45
N ARG A 276 -15.08 -18.43 -31.67
CA ARG A 276 -13.84 -18.94 -32.31
C ARG A 276 -12.73 -17.92 -32.34
N THR A 277 -13.07 -16.64 -32.34
CA THR A 277 -12.14 -15.53 -32.45
C THR A 277 -12.33 -14.53 -31.30
N PRO A 278 -11.31 -13.71 -30.98
CA PRO A 278 -11.47 -12.61 -30.04
C PRO A 278 -12.61 -11.66 -30.40
N GLN A 279 -12.87 -11.45 -31.70
CA GLN A 279 -13.99 -10.65 -32.17
C GLN A 279 -15.35 -11.28 -31.84
N ASP A 280 -15.48 -12.61 -31.93
CA ASP A 280 -16.72 -13.30 -31.55
C ASP A 280 -17.01 -13.12 -30.06
N VAL A 281 -15.98 -13.20 -29.21
CA VAL A 281 -16.09 -12.96 -27.77
C VAL A 281 -16.53 -11.52 -27.48
N LEU A 282 -15.90 -10.54 -28.13
CA LEU A 282 -16.25 -9.12 -27.97
C LEU A 282 -17.68 -8.82 -28.43
N ALA A 283 -18.12 -9.43 -29.52
CA ALA A 283 -19.47 -9.24 -30.07
C ALA A 283 -20.55 -9.89 -29.20
N ALA A 284 -20.26 -11.03 -28.57
CA ALA A 284 -21.20 -11.75 -27.72
C ALA A 284 -21.22 -11.25 -26.27
N ALA A 285 -20.16 -10.58 -25.80
CA ALA A 285 -20.06 -10.11 -24.42
C ALA A 285 -21.14 -9.05 -24.10
N PRO A 286 -21.73 -9.08 -22.88
CA PRO A 286 -22.71 -8.06 -22.47
C PRO A 286 -22.09 -6.67 -22.31
N ALA A 287 -20.77 -6.61 -22.07
CA ALA A 287 -19.99 -5.39 -22.02
C ALA A 287 -18.51 -5.70 -22.32
N ALA A 288 -17.80 -4.69 -22.81
CA ALA A 288 -16.35 -4.65 -22.88
C ALA A 288 -15.85 -3.56 -21.92
N VAL A 289 -14.96 -3.92 -21.01
CA VAL A 289 -14.44 -3.05 -19.95
C VAL A 289 -12.92 -2.98 -20.00
N GLU A 290 -12.33 -1.92 -19.44
CA GLU A 290 -10.87 -1.82 -19.30
C GLU A 290 -10.37 -2.67 -18.12
N GLU A 291 -9.10 -3.08 -18.17
CA GLU A 291 -8.42 -3.84 -17.10
C GLU A 291 -8.61 -3.22 -15.70
N SER A 292 -8.53 -1.89 -15.59
CA SER A 292 -8.67 -1.15 -14.34
C SER A 292 -10.10 -0.97 -13.83
N THR A 293 -11.10 -1.53 -14.53
CA THR A 293 -12.51 -1.38 -14.15
C THR A 293 -12.79 -2.13 -12.84
N PRO A 294 -13.34 -1.48 -11.80
CA PRO A 294 -13.70 -2.13 -10.54
C PRO A 294 -14.67 -3.29 -10.74
N ILE A 295 -14.51 -4.38 -9.98
CA ILE A 295 -15.39 -5.55 -10.15
C ILE A 295 -16.87 -5.26 -9.80
N ILE A 296 -17.13 -4.25 -8.96
CA ILE A 296 -18.51 -3.80 -8.67
C ILE A 296 -19.27 -3.38 -9.93
N ASP A 297 -18.58 -2.82 -10.92
CA ASP A 297 -19.19 -2.38 -12.18
C ASP A 297 -19.46 -3.55 -13.13
N LEU A 298 -18.88 -4.73 -12.86
CA LEU A 298 -19.08 -5.94 -13.66
C LEU A 298 -20.35 -6.70 -13.28
N PHE A 299 -20.95 -6.43 -12.10
CA PHE A 299 -22.16 -7.14 -11.66
C PHE A 299 -23.36 -6.86 -12.55
N THR A 300 -23.53 -5.62 -12.99
CA THR A 300 -24.65 -5.23 -13.86
C THR A 300 -24.62 -5.97 -15.20
N PRO A 301 -23.52 -5.95 -15.98
CA PRO A 301 -23.44 -6.69 -17.23
C PRO A 301 -23.48 -8.22 -17.01
N CYS A 302 -22.87 -8.75 -15.95
CA CYS A 302 -22.95 -10.18 -15.62
C CYS A 302 -24.36 -10.65 -15.23
N ALA A 303 -25.17 -9.79 -14.62
CA ALA A 303 -26.54 -10.13 -14.24
C ALA A 303 -27.49 -10.17 -15.44
N GLN A 304 -27.16 -9.46 -16.52
CA GLN A 304 -27.99 -9.32 -17.71
C GLN A 304 -27.73 -10.40 -18.77
N SER A 305 -26.61 -11.14 -18.67
CA SER A 305 -26.24 -12.15 -19.65
C SER A 305 -25.46 -13.30 -19.03
N ALA A 306 -25.64 -14.51 -19.57
CA ALA A 306 -24.80 -15.66 -19.23
C ALA A 306 -23.42 -15.61 -19.91
N ASN A 307 -23.24 -14.72 -20.89
CA ASN A 307 -21.95 -14.54 -21.56
C ASN A 307 -20.96 -13.82 -20.64
N PRO A 308 -19.66 -14.18 -20.69
CA PRO A 308 -18.64 -13.52 -19.89
C PRO A 308 -18.46 -12.05 -20.31
N VAL A 309 -18.13 -11.18 -19.36
CA VAL A 309 -17.72 -9.80 -19.65
C VAL A 309 -16.34 -9.82 -20.31
N ALA A 310 -16.17 -9.05 -21.38
CA ALA A 310 -14.88 -8.94 -22.06
C ALA A 310 -14.00 -7.88 -21.38
N VAL A 311 -12.73 -8.19 -21.16
CA VAL A 311 -11.72 -7.26 -20.64
C VAL A 311 -10.78 -6.87 -21.77
N THR A 312 -10.56 -5.58 -21.95
CA THR A 312 -9.79 -5.01 -23.05
C THR A 312 -8.65 -4.13 -22.56
N ASP A 313 -7.57 -4.08 -23.34
CA ASP A 313 -6.52 -3.08 -23.16
C ASP A 313 -7.00 -1.69 -23.62
N ALA A 314 -6.18 -0.66 -23.38
CA ALA A 314 -6.47 0.72 -23.81
C ALA A 314 -6.63 0.91 -25.34
N LYS A 315 -6.34 -0.12 -26.15
CA LYS A 315 -6.52 -0.12 -27.62
C LYS A 315 -7.77 -0.91 -28.04
N GLY A 316 -8.58 -1.38 -27.09
CA GLY A 316 -9.78 -2.17 -27.35
C GLY A 316 -9.50 -3.62 -27.74
N LYS A 317 -8.28 -4.11 -27.54
CA LYS A 317 -7.93 -5.51 -27.81
C LYS A 317 -8.35 -6.37 -26.62
N LEU A 318 -8.99 -7.51 -26.90
CA LEU A 318 -9.33 -8.49 -25.87
C LEU A 318 -8.06 -9.03 -25.19
N VAL A 319 -7.99 -8.84 -23.88
CA VAL A 319 -6.90 -9.34 -23.02
C VAL A 319 -7.38 -10.39 -22.02
N GLY A 320 -8.67 -10.39 -21.69
CA GLY A 320 -9.24 -11.37 -20.77
C GLY A 320 -10.76 -11.42 -20.82
N VAL A 321 -11.33 -12.32 -20.04
CA VAL A 321 -12.77 -12.48 -19.88
C VAL A 321 -13.12 -12.74 -18.42
N VAL A 322 -14.25 -12.23 -17.96
CA VAL A 322 -14.76 -12.46 -16.59
C VAL A 322 -16.09 -13.22 -16.68
N PRO A 323 -16.07 -14.55 -16.46
CA PRO A 323 -17.31 -15.32 -16.28
C PRO A 323 -18.04 -14.91 -15.01
N GLY A 324 -19.38 -14.87 -15.04
CA GLY A 324 -20.20 -14.53 -13.87
C GLY A 324 -19.95 -15.44 -12.65
N SER A 325 -19.66 -16.73 -12.88
CA SER A 325 -19.28 -17.67 -11.81
C SER A 325 -17.99 -17.27 -11.11
N ARG A 326 -17.02 -16.72 -11.84
CA ARG A 326 -15.75 -16.26 -11.28
C ARG A 326 -15.93 -14.97 -10.49
N LEU A 327 -16.75 -14.04 -11.00
CA LEU A 327 -17.12 -12.83 -10.27
C LEU A 327 -17.81 -13.17 -8.93
N LEU A 328 -18.70 -14.17 -8.91
CA LEU A 328 -19.36 -14.63 -7.69
C LEU A 328 -18.41 -15.34 -6.72
N ALA A 329 -17.49 -16.17 -7.22
CA ALA A 329 -16.52 -16.89 -6.39
C ALA A 329 -15.62 -15.93 -5.59
N VAL A 330 -15.23 -14.81 -6.20
CA VAL A 330 -14.39 -13.77 -5.57
C VAL A 330 -15.07 -13.10 -4.37
N LEU A 331 -16.41 -13.01 -4.37
CA LEU A 331 -17.17 -12.52 -3.22
C LEU A 331 -17.32 -13.56 -2.10
N GLY A 332 -17.25 -14.86 -2.42
CA GLY A 332 -17.55 -15.95 -1.50
C GLY A 332 -16.37 -16.47 -0.69
N GLU A 333 -15.19 -16.63 -1.31
CA GLU A 333 -14.02 -17.26 -0.67
C GLU A 333 -12.70 -16.62 -1.16
N PRO A 334 -11.60 -16.62 -0.38
CA PRO A 334 -10.27 -16.35 -0.93
C PRO A 334 -9.95 -17.41 -2.00
N MET A 335 -9.49 -16.98 -3.18
CA MET A 335 -9.14 -17.92 -4.23
C MET A 335 -7.97 -18.79 -3.76
N THR A 336 -8.13 -20.11 -3.86
CA THR A 336 -6.98 -21.02 -3.78
C THR A 336 -6.09 -20.74 -5.00
N PRO A 337 -4.76 -20.63 -4.85
CA PRO A 337 -3.87 -20.43 -5.98
C PRO A 337 -4.12 -21.52 -7.02
N ALA A 338 -4.23 -21.14 -8.29
CA ALA A 338 -4.27 -22.11 -9.39
C ALA A 338 -3.04 -23.02 -9.26
N GLU A 339 -3.27 -24.32 -9.11
CA GLU A 339 -2.19 -25.32 -9.03
C GLU A 339 -1.24 -25.09 -10.21
N THR A 340 0.01 -24.77 -9.90
CA THR A 340 1.10 -24.82 -10.87
C THR A 340 1.10 -26.25 -11.43
N PRO A 341 1.13 -26.45 -12.77
CA PRO A 341 1.10 -27.81 -13.31
C PRO A 341 2.26 -28.59 -12.71
N ARG A 342 1.91 -29.67 -12.00
CA ARG A 342 2.87 -30.56 -11.33
C ARG A 342 3.95 -30.94 -12.34
N ASP A 343 5.19 -30.65 -11.95
CA ASP A 343 6.39 -31.07 -12.63
C ASP A 343 6.26 -32.53 -13.07
N ALA A 344 6.50 -32.78 -14.36
CA ALA A 344 6.55 -34.12 -14.89
C ALA A 344 7.61 -34.91 -14.12
N GLY A 345 7.17 -35.96 -13.41
CA GLY A 345 8.05 -36.82 -12.63
C GLY A 345 9.22 -37.35 -13.47
N PRO A 346 10.37 -37.64 -12.84
CA PRO A 346 11.59 -37.99 -13.55
C PRO A 346 11.39 -39.29 -14.33
N ALA A 347 11.85 -39.26 -15.58
CA ALA A 347 11.89 -40.39 -16.48
C ALA A 347 12.49 -41.62 -15.81
N THR A 348 11.79 -42.75 -15.94
CA THR A 348 12.23 -44.08 -15.56
C THR A 348 13.55 -44.41 -16.24
N ALA A 349 14.64 -44.44 -15.47
CA ALA A 349 15.90 -45.01 -15.91
C ALA A 349 15.82 -46.55 -15.84
N ASP A 350 15.71 -47.16 -17.02
CA ASP A 350 15.94 -48.58 -17.26
C ASP A 350 17.26 -49.03 -16.63
N THR A 351 17.18 -49.91 -15.62
CA THR A 351 18.31 -50.74 -15.22
C THR A 351 18.00 -52.19 -15.62
N LYS A 352 18.55 -52.57 -16.78
CA LYS A 352 18.68 -53.96 -17.20
C LYS A 352 19.41 -54.76 -16.12
N LYS A 353 18.71 -55.71 -15.52
CA LYS A 353 19.30 -56.90 -14.90
C LYS A 353 20.10 -57.67 -15.94
N VAL A 354 21.39 -57.86 -15.69
CA VAL A 354 22.17 -58.97 -16.26
C VAL A 354 22.64 -59.81 -15.08
N ALA A 355 22.28 -61.09 -15.09
CA ALA A 355 22.72 -62.10 -14.14
C ALA A 355 23.16 -63.36 -14.90
N GLY A 356 24.30 -63.94 -14.49
CA GLY A 356 24.86 -65.23 -14.93
C GLY A 356 25.74 -65.11 -16.17
N VAL A 357 26.98 -65.61 -16.23
CA VAL A 357 27.71 -66.66 -15.50
C VAL A 357 29.19 -66.26 -15.44
#